data_AF-A0A261GF80-F1
#
_entry.id   AF-A0A261GF80-F1
#
_cell.length_a   1.000
_cell.length_b   1.000
_cell.length_c   1.000
_cell.angle_alpha   90.00
_cell.angle_beta   90.00
_cell.angle_gamma   90.00
#
_symmetry.space_group_name_H-M   'P 1'
#
loop_
_entity.id
_entity.type
_entity.pdbx_description
1 polymer ?
#
loop_
_entity_poly.entity_id
_entity_poly.type
_entity_poly.pdbx_seq_one_letter_code
_entity_poly.pdbx_strand_id
1 'polypeptide(L)' 'MMIADLVDQEDLCNYLLQIGAPIAQGSDPRQAVETTLSWLQTQPADKRRDVDRMAQQLMSKPELLLPAVKSALESLLTRR' A
#
# COMPACT_ATOMS: atom_id res chain seq x y z
N MET A 1 2.49 16.10 -22.05
CA MET A 1 3.70 15.93 -21.21
C MET A 1 3.59 16.97 -20.12
N MET A 2 3.20 16.66 -18.89
CA MET A 2 3.74 15.67 -17.95
C MET A 2 2.58 15.28 -17.01
N ILE A 3 1.93 14.12 -17.22
CA ILE A 3 1.03 13.58 -16.19
C ILE A 3 1.99 12.89 -15.24
N ALA A 4 2.25 13.50 -14.08
CA ALA A 4 2.85 12.75 -13.01
C ALA A 4 1.79 11.70 -12.63
N ASP A 5 2.06 10.42 -12.91
CA ASP A 5 1.11 9.34 -12.68
C ASP A 5 0.73 9.36 -11.18
N LEU A 6 -0.50 9.81 -10.92
CA LEU A 6 -1.06 9.84 -9.59
C LEU A 6 -1.29 8.40 -9.17
N VAL A 7 -0.71 8.02 -8.03
CA VAL A 7 -0.95 6.72 -7.41
C VAL A 7 -2.34 6.74 -6.81
N ASP A 8 -3.22 5.97 -7.42
CA ASP A 8 -4.59 5.81 -6.99
C ASP A 8 -4.80 4.48 -6.23
N GLN A 9 -6.08 4.15 -6.00
CA GLN A 9 -6.48 2.92 -5.33
C GLN A 9 -6.05 1.67 -6.10
N GLU A 10 -6.18 1.68 -7.42
CA GLU A 10 -5.85 0.53 -8.25
C GLU A 10 -4.35 0.27 -8.22
N ASP A 11 -3.53 1.32 -8.29
CA ASP A 11 -2.08 1.21 -8.16
C ASP A 11 -1.67 0.60 -6.81
N LEU A 12 -2.23 1.11 -5.70
CA LEU A 12 -1.97 0.55 -4.38
C LEU A 12 -2.35 -0.93 -4.31
N CYS A 13 -3.53 -1.30 -4.83
CA CYS A 13 -3.97 -2.69 -4.84
C CYS A 13 -3.04 -3.55 -5.70
N ASN A 14 -2.62 -3.06 -6.87
CA ASN A 14 -1.70 -3.77 -7.74
C ASN A 14 -0.35 -4.02 -7.05
N TYR A 15 0.21 -3.04 -6.34
CA TYR A 15 1.44 -3.22 -5.56
C TYR A 15 1.28 -4.28 -4.46
N LEU A 16 0.18 -4.22 -3.69
CA LEU A 16 -0.08 -5.17 -2.61
C LEU A 16 -0.29 -6.60 -3.14
N LEU A 17 -1.02 -6.76 -4.25
CA LEU A 17 -1.19 -8.02 -4.94
C LEU A 17 0.14 -8.59 -5.45
N GLN A 18 1.02 -7.76 -6.00
CA GLN A 18 2.36 -8.17 -6.45
C GLN A 18 3.24 -8.68 -5.30
N ILE A 19 3.08 -8.12 -4.10
CA ILE A 19 3.76 -8.61 -2.88
C ILE A 19 3.16 -9.94 -2.40
N GLY A 20 1.94 -10.28 -2.83
CA GLY A 20 1.22 -11.52 -2.51
C GLY A 20 0.15 -11.34 -1.44
N ALA A 21 -0.24 -10.10 -1.12
CA ALA A 21 -1.33 -9.86 -0.18
C ALA A 21 -2.66 -10.35 -0.77
N PRO A 22 -3.50 -11.07 0.00
CA PRO A 22 -4.76 -11.64 -0.47
C PRO A 22 -5.89 -10.61 -0.44
N ILE A 23 -5.68 -9.48 -1.11
CA ILE A 23 -6.67 -8.41 -1.21
C ILE A 23 -7.57 -8.61 -2.44
N ALA A 24 -8.80 -8.10 -2.41
CA ALA A 24 -9.67 -8.14 -3.57
C ALA A 24 -9.31 -7.01 -4.55
N GLN A 25 -9.35 -7.29 -5.85
CA GLN A 25 -9.27 -6.25 -6.86
C GLN A 25 -10.45 -5.28 -6.69
N GLY A 26 -10.16 -3.98 -6.68
CA GLY A 26 -11.17 -2.94 -6.43
C GLY A 26 -11.50 -2.70 -4.95
N SER A 27 -10.80 -3.33 -4.00
CA SER A 27 -10.87 -2.93 -2.59
C SER A 27 -10.48 -1.48 -2.42
N ASP A 28 -11.18 -0.75 -1.55
CA ASP A 28 -10.77 0.60 -1.20
C ASP A 28 -9.39 0.59 -0.51
N PRO A 29 -8.63 1.70 -0.54
CA PRO A 29 -7.26 1.73 -0.02
C PRO A 29 -7.15 1.29 1.44
N ARG A 30 -8.15 1.61 2.26
CA ARG A 30 -8.16 1.27 3.68
C ARG A 30 -8.41 -0.22 3.86
N GLN A 31 -9.39 -0.79 3.17
CA GLN A 31 -9.67 -2.23 3.22
C GLN A 31 -8.48 -3.05 2.72
N ALA A 32 -7.82 -2.61 1.65
CA ALA A 32 -6.62 -3.26 1.12
C ALA A 32 -5.48 -3.27 2.16
N VAL A 33 -5.26 -2.14 2.84
CA VAL A 33 -4.26 -2.02 3.91
C VAL A 33 -4.61 -2.86 5.13
N GLU A 34 -5.86 -2.82 5.61
CA GLU A 34 -6.30 -3.61 6.78
C GLU A 34 -6.15 -5.12 6.52
N THR A 35 -6.53 -5.57 5.32
CA THR A 35 -6.37 -6.97 4.89
C THR A 35 -4.89 -7.35 4.81
N THR A 36 -4.05 -6.48 4.23
CA THR A 36 -2.61 -6.70 4.16
C THR A 36 -1.99 -6.78 5.56
N LEU A 37 -2.36 -5.90 6.48
CA LEU A 37 -1.86 -5.91 7.85
C LEU A 37 -2.22 -7.19 8.59
N SER A 38 -3.46 -7.68 8.42
CA SER A 38 -3.91 -8.95 8.96
C SER A 38 -3.11 -10.12 8.38
N TRP A 39 -2.95 -10.15 7.05
CA TRP A 39 -2.16 -11.16 6.35
C TRP A 39 -0.71 -11.19 6.85
N LEU A 40 -0.05 -10.04 6.99
CA LEU A 40 1.34 -9.90 7.45
C LEU A 40 1.61 -10.51 8.83
N GLN A 41 0.60 -10.69 9.70
CA GLN A 41 0.76 -11.36 10.99
C GLN A 41 1.14 -12.84 10.84
N THR A 42 0.79 -13.44 9.72
CA THR A 42 1.03 -14.86 9.39
C THR A 42 2.22 -15.07 8.47
N GLN A 43 2.86 -13.98 8.02
CA GLN A 43 3.91 -14.02 7.01
C GLN A 43 5.30 -13.88 7.61
N PRO A 44 6.34 -14.34 6.89
CA PRO A 44 7.73 -14.08 7.26
C PRO A 44 8.03 -12.58 7.35
N ALA A 45 9.01 -12.21 8.19
CA ALA A 45 9.43 -10.83 8.39
C ALA A 45 9.84 -10.11 7.08
N ASP A 46 10.31 -10.85 6.08
CA ASP A 46 10.68 -10.28 4.78
C ASP A 46 9.47 -9.72 4.02
N LYS A 47 8.29 -10.33 4.12
CA LYS A 47 7.07 -9.78 3.53
C LYS A 47 6.68 -8.44 4.14
N ARG A 48 6.87 -8.29 5.46
CA ARG A 48 6.66 -7.00 6.14
C ARG A 48 7.65 -5.95 5.64
N ARG A 49 8.93 -6.31 5.48
CA ARG A 49 9.96 -5.41 4.91
C ARG A 49 9.63 -4.96 3.49
N ASP A 50 9.08 -5.85 2.66
CA ASP A 50 8.69 -5.50 1.29
C ASP A 50 7.51 -4.51 1.27
N VAL A 51 6.49 -4.74 2.10
CA VAL A 51 5.37 -3.80 2.27
C VAL A 51 5.85 -2.45 2.81
N ASP A 52 6.72 -2.45 3.81
CA ASP A 52 7.27 -1.22 4.39
C ASP A 52 8.11 -0.44 3.37
N ARG A 53 8.94 -1.14 2.59
CA ARG A 53 9.76 -0.51 1.54
C ARG A 53 8.88 0.15 0.48
N MET A 54 7.84 -0.55 0.02
CA MET A 54 6.87 -0.02 -0.94
C MET A 54 6.15 1.20 -0.37
N ALA A 55 5.64 1.13 0.86
CA ALA A 55 4.98 2.24 1.52
C ALA A 55 5.90 3.46 1.69
N GLN A 56 7.18 3.26 2.05
CA GLN A 56 8.17 4.33 2.13
C GLN A 56 8.49 4.95 0.78
N GLN A 57 8.62 4.14 -0.28
CA GLN A 57 8.86 4.62 -1.64
C GLN A 57 7.71 5.49 -2.13
N LEU A 58 6.46 5.06 -1.92
CA LEU A 58 5.28 5.84 -2.27
C LEU A 58 5.19 7.14 -1.44
N MET A 59 5.46 7.06 -0.13
CA MET A 59 5.47 8.24 0.75
C MET A 59 6.65 9.19 0.51
N SER A 60 7.65 8.82 -0.30
CA SER A 60 8.74 9.72 -0.70
C SER A 60 8.30 10.79 -1.71
N LYS A 61 7.16 10.57 -2.37
CA LYS A 61 6.53 11.50 -3.33
C LYS A 61 5.04 11.68 -3.01
N PRO A 62 4.71 12.22 -1.83
CA PRO A 62 3.32 12.30 -1.35
C PRO A 62 2.43 13.15 -2.25
N GLU A 63 3.00 14.05 -3.06
CA GLU A 63 2.30 14.84 -4.07
C GLU A 63 1.71 14.00 -5.22
N LEU A 64 2.21 12.77 -5.39
CA LEU A 64 1.69 11.82 -6.37
C LEU A 64 0.59 10.92 -5.78
N LEU A 65 0.33 10.98 -4.48
CA LEU A 65 -0.63 10.09 -3.83
C LEU A 65 -1.99 10.77 -3.71
N LEU A 66 -3.05 10.05 -4.05
CA LEU A 66 -4.38 10.48 -3.65
C LEU A 66 -4.50 10.52 -2.12
N PRO A 67 -5.27 11.46 -1.53
CA PRO A 67 -5.39 11.60 -0.09
C PRO A 67 -5.80 10.30 0.65
N ALA A 68 -6.68 9.52 0.03
CA ALA A 68 -7.13 8.23 0.58
C ALA A 68 -5.99 7.19 0.62
N VAL A 69 -5.15 7.14 -0.43
CA VAL A 69 -3.99 6.25 -0.52
C VAL A 69 -2.94 6.66 0.51
N LYS A 70 -2.64 7.96 0.61
CA LYS A 70 -1.70 8.50 1.60
C LYS A 70 -2.11 8.10 3.04
N SER A 71 -3.38 8.33 3.39
CA SER A 71 -3.91 7.98 4.71
C SER A 71 -3.81 6.46 5.01
N ALA A 72 -4.04 5.62 4.00
CA ALA A 72 -3.88 4.19 4.11
C ALA A 72 -2.41 3.78 4.32
N LEU A 73 -1.46 4.37 3.57
CA LEU A 73 -0.03 4.12 3.72
C LEU A 73 0.53 4.59 5.07
N GLU A 74 0.06 5.72 5.59
CA GLU A 74 0.41 6.19 6.94
C GLU A 74 0.01 5.17 8.01
N SER A 75 -1.12 4.48 7.81
CA SER A 75 -1.57 3.41 8.70
C SER A 75 -0.67 2.16 8.65
N LEU A 76 -0.12 1.82 7.47
CA LEU A 76 0.88 0.74 7.34
C LEU A 76 2.16 1.06 8.12
N LEU A 77 2.65 2.30 8.00
CA LEU A 77 3.93 2.71 8.59
C LEU A 77 3.85 2.94 10.11
N THR A 78 2.68 3.30 10.62
CA THR A 78 2.46 3.62 12.05
C THR A 78 2.11 2.37 12.89
N ARG A 79 1.41 1.39 12.30
CA ARG A 79 1.05 0.13 12.98
C ARG A 79 2.22 -0.85 12.93
N ARG A 80 3.25 -0.58 13.73
CA ARG A 80 4.40 -1.45 13.99
C ARG A 80 4.15 -2.37 15.19
#